data_AF-A0A7S0M3D1-F1
#
_entry.id   AF-A0A7S0M3D1-F1
#
_cell.length_a   1.000
_cell.length_b   1.000
_cell.length_c   1.000
_cell.angle_alpha   90.00
_cell.angle_beta   90.00
_cell.angle_gamma   90.00
#
_symmetry.space_group_name_H-M   'P 1'
#
loop_
_entity.id
_entity.type
_entity.pdbx_description
1 polymer ?
#
loop_
_entity_poly.entity_id
_entity_poly.type
_entity_poly.pdbx_seq_one_letter_code
_entity_poly.pdbx_strand_id
1 'polypeptide(L)'
;MLKRTTSAPAELFASSSDTLGPEGEIEIVSWNIASPNLNPLEYWVTHESQSYSDLMCSVQKAIDDPKEEDIELGQIFTRSMFQELKSELSAQKIQKLEELEHIWENQMMKRKAISEFLKDPSFGEKRLISMPDRITSALQTDDNRMLFRPSPISRCEEDISDVA
;
A
#
# COMPACT_ATOMS: atom_id res chain seq x y z
N MET A 1 -25.70 -21.87 24.67
CA MET A 1 -26.77 -21.36 23.80
C MET A 1 -26.47 -19.89 23.52
N LEU A 2 -25.63 -19.61 22.52
CA LEU A 2 -25.29 -18.23 22.14
C LEU A 2 -26.40 -17.69 21.24
N LYS A 3 -27.01 -16.57 21.66
CA LYS A 3 -28.00 -15.85 20.85
C LYS A 3 -27.25 -15.15 19.71
N ARG A 4 -27.55 -15.54 18.47
CA ARG A 4 -27.21 -14.76 17.27
C ARG A 4 -28.08 -13.51 17.27
N THR A 5 -27.46 -12.36 17.48
CA THR A 5 -28.05 -11.06 17.12
C THR A 5 -27.89 -10.91 15.62
N THR A 6 -29.01 -11.01 14.91
CA THR A 6 -29.13 -10.63 13.50
C THR A 6 -29.26 -9.11 13.45
N SER A 7 -28.16 -8.39 13.22
CA SER A 7 -28.24 -7.02 12.69
C SER A 7 -28.23 -7.11 11.18
N ALA A 8 -29.18 -6.42 10.55
CA ALA A 8 -29.34 -6.31 9.10
C ALA A 8 -28.03 -5.88 8.41
N PRO A 9 -27.82 -6.25 7.13
CA PRO A 9 -26.67 -5.74 6.39
C PRO A 9 -26.84 -4.23 6.26
N ALA A 10 -25.97 -3.48 6.93
CA ALA A 10 -25.83 -2.06 6.67
C ALA A 10 -25.40 -1.93 5.20
N GLU A 11 -26.16 -1.12 4.46
CA GLU A 11 -25.97 -0.78 3.06
C GLU A 11 -24.62 -0.07 2.87
N LEU A 12 -23.53 -0.85 2.83
CA LEU A 12 -22.16 -0.34 2.77
C LEU A 12 -21.72 0.13 1.37
N PHE A 13 -22.61 0.05 0.38
CA PHE A 13 -22.37 0.54 -0.98
C PHE A 13 -23.64 1.10 -1.64
N ALA A 14 -24.47 1.79 -0.87
CA ALA A 14 -25.39 2.74 -1.49
C ALA A 14 -24.54 3.88 -2.05
N SER A 15 -24.24 3.79 -3.35
CA SER A 15 -23.88 4.94 -4.17
C SER A 15 -24.98 5.99 -3.99
N SER A 16 -24.75 6.94 -3.08
CA SER A 16 -25.31 8.27 -3.24
C SER A 16 -24.62 8.87 -4.45
N SER A 17 -25.26 8.75 -5.61
CA SER A 17 -25.12 9.79 -6.61
C SER A 17 -25.45 11.12 -5.93
N ASP A 18 -24.65 12.13 -6.21
CA ASP A 18 -24.78 13.52 -5.75
C ASP A 18 -24.09 13.81 -4.41
N THR A 19 -22.78 13.95 -4.45
CA THR A 19 -22.13 15.27 -4.33
C THR A 19 -20.66 15.12 -4.72
N LEU A 20 -20.25 15.76 -5.83
CA LEU A 20 -18.87 16.23 -5.94
C LEU A 20 -18.60 17.08 -4.70
N GLY A 21 -17.57 16.74 -3.91
CA GLY A 21 -17.10 17.61 -2.83
C GLY A 21 -16.89 19.04 -3.35
N PRO A 22 -16.97 20.07 -2.49
CA PRO A 22 -16.77 21.45 -2.89
C PRO A 22 -15.53 21.58 -3.79
N GLU A 23 -15.63 22.37 -4.87
CA GLU A 23 -14.58 22.54 -5.89
C GLU A 23 -13.19 22.67 -5.23
N GLY A 24 -12.38 21.62 -5.33
CA GLY A 24 -11.02 21.59 -4.78
C GLY A 24 -10.70 20.46 -3.80
N GLU A 25 -11.63 19.58 -3.45
CA GLU A 25 -11.33 18.43 -2.60
C GLU A 25 -10.81 17.22 -3.39
N ILE A 26 -9.65 16.70 -2.97
CA ILE A 26 -9.03 15.49 -3.51
C ILE A 26 -9.26 14.37 -2.50
N GLU A 27 -10.00 13.35 -2.89
CA GLU A 27 -10.10 12.12 -2.11
C GLU A 27 -8.86 11.25 -2.39
N ILE A 28 -8.01 11.08 -1.39
CA ILE A 28 -6.77 10.32 -1.51
C ILE A 28 -6.86 9.09 -0.61
N VAL A 29 -6.95 7.92 -1.21
CA VAL A 29 -6.69 6.67 -0.51
C VAL A 29 -5.19 6.34 -0.61
N SER A 30 -4.54 6.15 0.54
CA SER A 30 -3.14 5.72 0.61
C SER A 30 -3.06 4.42 1.39
N TRP A 31 -2.53 3.38 0.75
CA TRP A 31 -2.36 2.06 1.36
C TRP A 31 -0.89 1.64 1.29
N ASN A 32 -0.33 1.19 2.41
CA ASN A 32 1.00 0.58 2.42
C ASN A 32 0.95 -0.87 1.90
N ILE A 33 1.28 -1.06 0.62
CA ILE A 33 1.33 -2.39 -0.03
C ILE A 33 2.62 -3.16 0.35
N ALA A 34 3.58 -2.53 1.07
CA ALA A 34 4.91 -3.09 1.28
C ALA A 34 4.95 -4.34 2.19
N SER A 35 3.92 -4.59 2.98
CA SER A 35 3.77 -5.85 3.71
C SER A 35 2.78 -6.75 2.96
N PRO A 36 3.20 -7.92 2.45
CA PRO A 36 2.30 -8.86 1.76
C PRO A 36 1.03 -9.14 2.56
N ASN A 37 1.18 -9.34 3.88
CA ASN A 37 0.05 -9.65 4.77
C ASN A 37 -0.93 -8.48 5.01
N LEU A 38 -0.58 -7.27 4.57
CA LEU A 38 -1.43 -6.07 4.63
C LEU A 38 -1.94 -5.65 3.25
N ASN A 39 -1.55 -6.35 2.19
CA ASN A 39 -1.96 -6.05 0.84
C ASN A 39 -3.40 -6.55 0.61
N PRO A 40 -4.39 -5.67 0.44
CA PRO A 40 -5.78 -6.08 0.22
C PRO A 40 -5.96 -6.77 -1.14
N LEU A 41 -5.00 -6.59 -2.04
CA LEU A 41 -4.97 -7.20 -3.36
C LEU A 41 -4.43 -8.65 -3.32
N GLU A 42 -3.77 -9.06 -2.24
CA GLU A 42 -3.29 -10.44 -2.07
C GLU A 42 -4.43 -11.40 -1.73
N TYR A 43 -5.50 -10.90 -1.08
CA TYR A 43 -6.62 -11.70 -0.64
C TYR A 43 -7.86 -11.43 -1.49
N TRP A 44 -8.14 -12.34 -2.43
CA TRP A 44 -9.44 -12.37 -3.09
C TRP A 44 -10.50 -12.87 -2.10
N VAL A 45 -11.38 -11.98 -1.65
CA VAL A 45 -12.53 -12.37 -0.82
C VAL A 45 -13.78 -12.50 -1.67
N THR A 46 -14.68 -13.40 -1.29
CA THR A 46 -16.02 -13.40 -1.89
C THR A 46 -16.77 -12.20 -1.34
N HIS A 47 -17.14 -11.27 -2.21
CA HIS A 47 -17.86 -10.07 -1.86
C HIS A 47 -19.03 -9.88 -2.83
N GLU A 48 -20.18 -9.41 -2.34
CA GLU A 48 -21.40 -9.29 -3.15
C GLU A 48 -21.35 -8.11 -4.13
N SER A 49 -20.50 -7.12 -3.87
CA SER A 49 -20.33 -5.96 -4.74
C SER A 49 -19.59 -6.29 -6.04
N GLN A 50 -20.22 -5.96 -7.17
CA GLN A 50 -19.60 -6.02 -8.49
C GLN A 50 -18.40 -5.08 -8.62
N SER A 51 -18.44 -3.90 -7.98
CA SER A 51 -17.33 -2.93 -8.05
C SER A 51 -16.04 -3.47 -7.42
N TYR A 52 -16.15 -4.28 -6.36
CA TYR A 52 -15.02 -4.98 -5.78
C TYR A 52 -14.44 -6.01 -6.77
N SER A 53 -15.30 -6.81 -7.41
CA SER A 53 -14.85 -7.78 -8.41
C SER A 53 -14.17 -7.11 -9.59
N ASP A 54 -14.69 -5.98 -10.06
CA ASP A 54 -14.12 -5.24 -11.18
C ASP A 54 -12.76 -4.64 -10.83
N LEU A 55 -12.62 -4.10 -9.60
CA LEU A 55 -11.33 -3.62 -9.07
C LEU A 55 -10.30 -4.75 -9.03
N MET A 56 -10.62 -5.87 -8.38
CA MET A 56 -9.68 -7.00 -8.23
C MET A 56 -9.29 -7.60 -9.59
N CYS A 57 -10.25 -7.75 -10.51
CA CYS A 57 -9.98 -8.18 -11.89
C CYS A 57 -9.07 -7.19 -12.65
N SER A 58 -9.27 -5.89 -12.46
CA SER A 58 -8.48 -4.86 -13.14
C SER A 58 -7.04 -4.83 -12.63
N VAL A 59 -6.86 -4.94 -11.31
CA VAL A 59 -5.55 -5.10 -10.68
C VAL A 59 -4.85 -6.36 -11.19
N GLN A 60 -5.54 -7.50 -11.22
CA GLN A 60 -4.98 -8.75 -11.73
C GLN A 60 -4.51 -8.59 -13.19
N LYS A 61 -5.33 -7.98 -14.05
CA LYS A 61 -4.96 -7.72 -15.45
C LYS A 61 -3.74 -6.82 -15.56
N ALA A 62 -3.67 -5.76 -14.76
CA ALA A 62 -2.51 -4.86 -14.74
C ALA A 62 -1.24 -5.59 -14.28
N ILE A 63 -1.35 -6.51 -13.32
CA ILE A 63 -0.19 -7.32 -12.89
C ILE A 63 0.19 -8.34 -13.95
N ASP A 64 -0.77 -9.04 -14.56
CA ASP A 64 -0.51 -10.11 -15.53
C ASP A 64 0.11 -9.59 -16.83
N ASP A 65 -0.47 -8.53 -17.40
CA ASP A 65 -0.07 -7.91 -18.67
C ASP A 65 -0.03 -6.37 -18.52
N PRO A 66 1.02 -5.83 -17.89
CA PRO A 66 1.11 -4.41 -17.53
C PRO A 66 1.28 -3.46 -18.73
N LYS A 67 1.74 -3.97 -19.88
CA LYS A 67 1.94 -3.18 -21.11
C LYS A 67 2.67 -1.85 -20.86
N GLU A 68 2.03 -0.73 -21.16
CA GLU A 68 2.59 0.63 -21.04
C GLU A 68 2.69 1.10 -19.58
N GLU A 69 1.96 0.47 -18.66
CA GLU A 69 2.03 0.75 -17.21
C GLU A 69 3.30 0.16 -16.57
N ASP A 70 4.03 -0.72 -17.28
CA ASP A 70 5.30 -1.28 -16.81
C ASP A 70 6.46 -0.30 -17.02
N ILE A 71 6.46 0.74 -16.21
CA ILE A 71 7.48 1.78 -16.22
C ILE A 71 8.73 1.38 -15.45
N GLU A 72 9.82 2.09 -15.67
CA GLU A 72 11.06 1.90 -14.92
C GLU A 72 10.91 2.42 -13.49
N LEU A 73 11.53 1.75 -12.52
CA LEU A 73 11.49 2.15 -11.12
C LEU A 73 11.98 3.58 -10.90
N GLY A 74 12.94 4.07 -11.69
CA GLY A 74 13.44 5.44 -11.61
C GLY A 74 12.40 6.52 -11.95
N GLN A 75 11.29 6.14 -12.59
CA GLN A 75 10.16 7.04 -12.85
C GLN A 75 9.22 7.15 -11.64
N ILE A 76 9.17 6.12 -10.80
CA ILE A 76 8.37 6.08 -9.56
C ILE A 76 9.19 6.60 -8.38
N PHE A 77 10.36 6.01 -8.17
CA PHE A 77 11.31 6.37 -7.12
C PHE A 77 12.44 7.17 -7.76
N THR A 78 12.21 8.47 -7.86
CA THR A 78 13.08 9.38 -8.62
C THR A 78 14.43 9.60 -7.93
N ARG A 79 15.37 10.20 -8.68
CA ARG A 79 16.66 10.62 -8.15
C ARG A 79 16.53 11.53 -6.93
N SER A 80 15.56 12.45 -6.92
CA SER A 80 15.34 13.35 -5.80
C SER A 80 14.94 12.59 -4.54
N MET A 81 14.01 11.64 -4.67
CA MET A 81 13.57 10.79 -3.55
C MET A 81 14.71 9.90 -3.03
N PHE A 82 15.56 9.38 -3.92
CA PHE A 82 16.75 8.65 -3.50
C PHE A 82 17.74 9.52 -2.72
N GLN A 83 17.96 10.78 -3.13
CA GLN A 83 18.86 11.69 -2.41
C GLN A 83 18.31 12.06 -1.03
N GLU A 84 16.99 12.25 -0.91
CA GLU A 84 16.31 12.44 0.36
C GLU A 84 16.54 11.24 1.30
N LEU A 85 16.27 10.02 0.80
CA LEU A 85 16.55 8.78 1.54
C LEU A 85 18.03 8.66 1.92
N LYS A 86 18.97 8.97 1.01
CA LYS A 86 20.42 8.93 1.28
C LYS A 86 20.79 9.90 2.40
N SER A 87 20.19 11.08 2.42
CA SER A 87 20.39 12.08 3.48
C SER A 87 19.92 11.57 4.84
N GLU A 88 18.73 10.96 4.90
CA GLU A 88 18.19 10.37 6.14
C GLU A 88 19.05 9.21 6.64
N LEU A 89 19.46 8.30 5.75
CA LEU A 89 20.36 7.19 6.11
C LEU A 89 21.72 7.69 6.60
N SER A 90 22.23 8.77 6.01
CA SER A 90 23.46 9.44 6.47
C SER A 90 23.29 10.04 7.86
N ALA A 91 22.16 10.68 8.16
CA ALA A 91 21.84 11.20 9.48
C ALA A 91 21.80 10.08 10.54
N GLN A 92 21.35 8.89 10.14
CA GLN A 92 21.36 7.67 10.96
C GLN A 92 22.73 6.96 11.01
N LYS A 93 23.77 7.56 10.41
CA LYS A 93 25.15 7.02 10.36
C LYS A 93 25.23 5.63 9.72
N ILE A 94 24.33 5.34 8.78
CA ILE A 94 24.39 4.11 7.98
C ILE A 94 25.61 4.17 7.07
N GLN A 95 26.36 3.07 7.02
CA GLN A 95 27.57 2.97 6.22
C GLN A 95 27.27 2.54 4.78
N LYS A 96 28.28 2.66 3.89
CA LYS A 96 28.23 2.18 2.50
C LYS A 96 27.17 2.85 1.61
N LEU A 97 26.85 4.11 1.87
CA LEU A 97 25.86 4.86 1.08
C LEU A 97 26.27 5.04 -0.39
N GLU A 98 27.56 5.11 -0.69
CA GLU A 98 28.06 5.19 -2.07
C GLU A 98 27.86 3.87 -2.84
N GLU A 99 28.02 2.73 -2.18
CA GLU A 99 27.74 1.42 -2.77
C GLU A 99 26.23 1.27 -3.04
N LEU A 100 25.40 1.74 -2.10
CA LEU A 100 23.95 1.76 -2.26
C LEU A 100 23.51 2.62 -3.44
N GLU A 101 24.07 3.82 -3.59
CA GLU A 101 23.79 4.71 -4.71
C GLU A 101 24.23 4.10 -6.04
N HIS A 102 25.42 3.49 -6.07
CA HIS A 102 25.89 2.79 -7.26
C HIS A 102 24.94 1.65 -7.68
N ILE A 103 24.48 0.83 -6.73
CA ILE A 103 23.50 -0.23 -6.98
C ILE A 103 22.18 0.35 -7.49
N TRP A 104 21.70 1.42 -6.87
CA TRP A 104 20.44 2.05 -7.25
C TRP A 104 20.50 2.61 -8.68
N GLU A 105 21.54 3.38 -9.03
CA GLU A 105 21.70 3.99 -10.35
C GLU A 105 21.89 2.98 -11.48
N ASN A 106 22.66 1.92 -11.20
CA ASN A 106 23.13 1.02 -12.25
C ASN A 106 22.25 -0.21 -12.39
N GLN A 107 21.55 -0.61 -11.34
CA GLN A 107 20.78 -1.86 -11.31
C GLN A 107 19.31 -1.65 -10.99
N MET A 108 18.97 -0.89 -9.94
CA MET A 108 17.58 -0.86 -9.47
C MET A 108 16.68 0.08 -10.28
N MET A 109 17.12 1.32 -10.54
CA MET A 109 16.25 2.33 -11.16
C MET A 109 15.80 1.96 -12.58
N LYS A 110 16.55 1.11 -13.28
CA LYS A 110 16.25 0.67 -14.65
C LYS A 110 15.30 -0.52 -14.71
N ARG A 111 15.02 -1.16 -13.57
CA ARG A 111 14.13 -2.31 -13.53
C ARG A 111 12.70 -1.89 -13.82
N LYS A 112 11.96 -2.75 -14.50
CA LYS A 112 10.52 -2.63 -14.67
C LYS A 112 9.78 -2.86 -13.36
N ALA A 113 8.84 -1.97 -13.02
CA ALA A 113 8.14 -1.97 -11.75
C ALA A 113 7.35 -3.27 -11.51
N ILE A 114 6.67 -3.78 -12.53
CA ILE A 114 5.79 -4.94 -12.41
C ILE A 114 6.52 -6.20 -12.87
N SER A 115 6.98 -6.26 -14.12
CA SER A 115 7.54 -7.50 -14.67
C SER A 115 8.86 -7.93 -14.05
N GLU A 116 9.68 -6.98 -13.60
CA GLU A 116 11.01 -7.29 -13.07
C GLU A 116 11.11 -7.12 -11.56
N PHE A 117 10.46 -6.12 -10.96
CA PHE A 117 10.54 -5.86 -9.51
C PHE A 117 9.45 -6.60 -8.72
N LEU A 118 8.17 -6.37 -9.02
CA LEU A 118 7.06 -7.00 -8.29
C LEU A 118 7.04 -8.52 -8.46
N LYS A 119 7.36 -9.02 -9.67
CA LYS A 119 7.42 -10.45 -9.99
C LYS A 119 8.78 -11.10 -9.70
N ASP A 120 9.72 -10.40 -9.05
CA ASP A 120 11.04 -10.94 -8.69
C ASP A 120 10.87 -12.12 -7.70
N PRO A 121 11.23 -13.36 -8.07
CA PRO A 121 11.08 -14.51 -7.18
C PRO A 121 11.97 -14.41 -5.93
N SER A 122 13.07 -13.65 -6.00
CA SER A 122 13.95 -13.39 -4.86
C SER A 122 13.44 -12.27 -3.93
N PHE A 123 12.33 -11.60 -4.28
CA PHE A 123 11.77 -10.54 -3.45
C PHE A 123 11.36 -11.06 -2.07
N GLY A 124 10.82 -12.28 -2.00
CA GLY A 124 10.46 -12.95 -0.75
C GLY A 124 11.64 -13.22 0.19
N GLU A 125 12.86 -13.34 -0.35
CA GLU A 125 14.09 -13.55 0.43
C GLU A 125 14.57 -12.25 1.07
N LYS A 126 14.11 -11.09 0.58
CA LYS A 126 14.50 -9.74 1.00
C LYS A 126 13.56 -9.15 2.07
N ARG A 127 12.67 -9.95 2.66
CA ARG A 127 11.65 -9.58 3.68
C ARG A 127 12.18 -9.02 5.02
N LEU A 128 13.46 -8.69 5.11
CA LEU A 128 14.08 -8.11 6.31
C LEU A 128 13.45 -6.78 6.74
N ILE A 129 12.78 -6.07 5.82
CA ILE A 129 12.16 -4.76 6.07
C ILE A 129 10.65 -4.88 6.39
N SER A 130 10.00 -6.03 6.12
CA SER A 130 8.54 -6.18 6.31
C SER A 130 8.13 -6.56 7.74
N MET A 131 9.08 -6.88 8.64
CA MET A 131 8.76 -7.30 10.01
C MET A 131 8.38 -6.16 10.96
N PRO A 132 9.02 -4.98 10.94
CA PRO A 132 8.60 -3.86 11.79
C PRO A 132 7.18 -3.38 11.48
N ASP A 133 6.83 -3.20 10.19
CA ASP A 133 5.49 -2.75 9.77
C ASP A 133 4.39 -3.79 10.09
N ARG A 134 4.72 -5.09 10.03
CA ARG A 134 3.85 -6.19 10.47
C ARG A 134 3.43 -6.07 11.94
N ILE A 135 4.25 -5.46 12.79
CA ILE A 135 4.04 -5.41 14.24
C ILE A 135 3.41 -4.08 14.66
N THR A 136 3.74 -2.98 13.98
CA THR A 136 3.33 -1.66 14.45
C THR A 136 1.92 -1.30 13.99
N SER A 137 1.56 -1.49 12.70
CA SER A 137 0.24 -1.09 12.11
C SER A 137 -0.32 0.26 12.62
N ALA A 138 0.54 1.14 13.13
CA ALA A 138 0.16 2.28 13.91
C ALA A 138 1.09 3.45 13.55
N LEU A 139 0.48 4.60 13.38
CA LEU A 139 1.11 5.88 13.11
C LEU A 139 1.02 6.72 14.38
N GLN A 140 2.14 7.25 14.83
CA GLN A 140 2.12 8.29 15.85
C GLN A 140 1.98 9.64 15.15
N THR A 141 0.91 10.36 15.47
CA THR A 141 0.68 11.72 14.96
C THR A 141 1.41 12.76 15.81
N ASP A 142 1.55 13.97 15.28
CA ASP A 142 2.24 15.09 15.96
C ASP A 142 1.58 15.50 17.29
N ASP A 143 0.29 15.17 17.45
CA ASP A 143 -0.47 15.37 18.70
C ASP A 143 -0.39 14.17 19.66
N ASN A 144 0.55 13.24 19.43
CA ASN A 144 0.77 12.01 20.21
C ASN A 144 -0.41 11.02 20.20
N ARG A 145 -1.36 11.12 19.27
CA ARG A 145 -2.34 10.05 19.05
C ARG A 145 -1.70 8.88 18.29
N MET A 146 -2.23 7.69 18.54
CA MET A 146 -1.90 6.50 17.77
C MET A 146 -3.04 6.24 16.81
N LEU A 147 -2.83 6.46 15.52
CA LEU A 147 -3.77 6.06 14.47
C LEU A 147 -3.43 4.64 14.03
N PHE A 148 -4.43 3.76 13.97
CA PHE A 148 -4.24 2.41 13.48
C PHE A 148 -4.57 2.37 12.00
N ARG A 149 -3.68 1.80 11.19
CA ARG A 149 -3.96 1.65 9.77
C ARG A 149 -5.03 0.56 9.56
N PRO A 150 -6.01 0.79 8.67
CA PRO A 150 -6.93 -0.26 8.26
C PRO A 150 -6.16 -1.48 7.75
N SER A 151 -6.39 -2.63 8.36
CA SER A 151 -5.67 -3.85 8.03
C SER A 151 -6.47 -5.08 8.47
N PRO A 152 -6.47 -6.18 7.68
CA PRO A 152 -7.13 -7.43 8.07
C PRO A 152 -6.59 -8.06 9.37
N ILE A 153 -5.40 -7.63 9.83
CA ILE A 153 -4.71 -8.17 11.00
C ILE A 153 -4.47 -7.13 12.11
N SER A 154 -4.80 -5.86 11.88
CA SER A 154 -4.67 -4.80 12.87
C SER A 154 -5.93 -4.70 13.73
N ARG A 155 -5.76 -4.33 14.99
CA ARG A 155 -6.87 -4.06 15.91
C ARG A 155 -7.31 -2.61 15.76
N CYS A 156 -7.84 -2.26 14.59
CA CYS A 156 -8.51 -0.98 14.41
C CYS A 156 -9.78 -1.00 15.27
N GLU A 157 -9.83 -0.13 16.29
CA GLU A 157 -11.02 0.03 17.14
C GLU A 157 -12.06 0.95 16.49
N GLU A 158 -11.63 1.75 15.52
CA GLU A 158 -12.45 2.72 14.77
C GLU A 158 -13.08 2.01 13.55
N ASP A 159 -14.34 2.33 13.26
CA ASP A 159 -14.99 1.90 12.03
C ASP A 159 -14.34 2.63 10.85
N ILE A 160 -14.18 1.95 9.71
CA ILE A 160 -13.53 2.55 8.53
C ILE A 160 -14.34 3.75 8.00
N SER A 161 -15.64 3.79 8.30
CA SER A 161 -16.51 4.93 8.02
C SER A 161 -16.15 6.20 8.78
N ASP A 162 -15.40 6.08 9.88
CA ASP A 162 -15.08 7.20 10.77
C ASP A 162 -13.73 7.86 10.41
N VAL A 163 -13.02 7.32 9.40
CA VAL A 163 -11.69 7.76 8.93
C VAL A 163 -11.77 8.46 7.55
N ALA A 164 -12.96 8.48 6.92
CA ALA A 164 -13.23 9.13 5.64
C ALA A 164 -13.68 10.59 5.80
#